data_AF-A0A3A8WFG2-F1
#
_entry.id   AF-A0A3A8WFG2-F1
#
_cell.length_a   1.000
_cell.length_b   1.000
_cell.length_c   1.000
_cell.angle_alpha   90.00
_cell.angle_beta   90.00
_cell.angle_gamma   90.00
#
_symmetry.space_group_name_H-M   'P 1'
#
loop_
_entity.id
_entity.type
_entity.pdbx_description
1 polymer ?
#
loop_
_entity_poly.entity_id
_entity_poly.type
_entity_poly.pdbx_seq_one_letter_code
_entity_poly.pdbx_strand_id
1 'polypeptide(L)' 'MLQLKYVHGFSNREIAAFLKKREGTVRVTLSRAKKELEKKLAAWKFLKDGQNRGD' A
#
# COMPACT_ATOMS: atom_id res chain seq x y z
N MET A 1 1.57 -5.25 6.96
CA MET A 1 0.18 -4.73 7.03
C MET A 1 -0.53 -4.79 5.68
N LEU A 2 0.05 -4.23 4.62
CA LEU A 2 -0.48 -4.40 3.26
C LEU A 2 -0.59 -5.88 2.87
N GLN A 3 0.41 -6.72 3.18
CA GLN A 3 0.35 -8.16 2.95
C GLN A 3 -0.80 -8.83 3.71
N LEU A 4 -0.99 -8.54 5.01
CA LEU A 4 -2.13 -9.08 5.76
C LEU A 4 -3.47 -8.73 5.10
N LYS A 5 -3.62 -7.49 4.62
CA LYS A 5 -4.85 -7.02 3.98
C LYS A 5 -5.09 -7.62 2.59
N TYR A 6 -4.07 -7.63 1.74
CA TYR A 6 -4.22 -7.86 0.29
C TYR A 6 -3.63 -9.18 -0.20
N VAL A 7 -2.73 -9.81 0.57
CA VAL A 7 -2.17 -11.14 0.26
C VAL A 7 -2.88 -12.21 1.07
N HIS A 8 -3.10 -11.98 2.36
CA HIS A 8 -3.75 -12.92 3.25
C HIS A 8 -5.26 -12.66 3.44
N GLY A 9 -5.78 -11.57 2.89
CA GLY A 9 -7.22 -11.27 2.89
C GLY A 9 -7.82 -10.81 4.23
N PHE A 10 -7.01 -10.47 5.24
CA PHE A 10 -7.51 -10.10 6.56
C PHE A 10 -8.33 -8.80 6.51
N SER A 11 -9.43 -8.76 7.24
CA SER A 11 -10.17 -7.52 7.53
C SER A 11 -9.36 -6.56 8.41
N ASN A 12 -9.77 -5.30 8.46
CA ASN A 12 -9.08 -4.31 9.31
C ASN A 12 -9.16 -4.69 10.79
N ARG A 13 -10.28 -5.31 11.20
CA ARG A 13 -10.50 -5.80 12.56
C ARG A 13 -9.58 -6.97 12.90
N GLU A 14 -9.41 -7.93 12.00
CA GLU A 14 -8.50 -9.06 12.19
C GLU A 14 -7.04 -8.60 12.26
N ILE A 15 -6.64 -7.65 11.41
CA ILE A 15 -5.32 -7.04 11.47
C ILE A 15 -5.12 -6.28 12.79
N ALA A 16 -6.15 -5.56 13.25
CA ALA A 16 -6.12 -4.83 14.52
C ALA A 16 -5.91 -5.78 15.70
N ALA A 17 -6.67 -6.89 15.73
CA ALA A 17 -6.55 -7.93 16.75
C ALA A 17 -5.16 -8.61 16.70
N PHE A 18 -4.71 -9.04 15.51
CA PHE A 18 -3.43 -9.71 15.31
C PHE A 18 -2.24 -8.84 15.75
N LEU A 19 -2.28 -7.54 15.44
CA LEU A 19 -1.21 -6.60 15.78
C LEU A 19 -1.38 -5.94 17.16
N LYS A 20 -2.46 -6.27 17.90
CA LYS A 20 -2.84 -5.62 19.16
C LYS A 20 -2.89 -4.08 19.04
N LYS A 21 -3.51 -3.58 17.98
CA LYS A 21 -3.67 -2.13 17.69
C LYS A 21 -5.15 -1.74 17.56
N ARG A 22 -5.43 -0.44 17.63
CA ARG A 22 -6.77 0.09 17.30
C ARG A 22 -7.02 -0.01 15.80
N GLU A 23 -8.25 -0.37 15.41
CA GLU A 23 -8.65 -0.44 14.00
C GLU A 23 -8.48 0.91 13.27
N GLY A 24 -8.69 2.02 13.97
CA GLY A 24 -8.43 3.36 13.41
C GLY A 24 -6.96 3.53 12.98
N THR A 25 -6.01 3.04 13.79
CA THR A 25 -4.58 3.03 13.43
C THR A 25 -4.34 2.17 12.21
N VAL A 26 -5.00 1.01 12.12
CA VAL A 26 -4.90 0.11 10.97
C VAL A 26 -5.33 0.82 9.68
N ARG A 27 -6.47 1.50 9.73
CA ARG A 27 -7.02 2.25 8.58
C ARG A 27 -6.09 3.37 8.12
N VAL A 28 -5.58 4.17 9.06
CA VAL A 28 -4.65 5.28 8.76
C VAL A 28 -3.36 4.74 8.15
N THR A 29 -2.77 3.69 8.72
CA THR A 29 -1.54 3.09 8.22
C THR A 29 -1.74 2.50 6.81
N LEU A 30 -2.84 1.78 6.57
CA LEU A 30 -3.16 1.24 5.24
C LEU A 30 -3.34 2.36 4.21
N SER A 31 -4.02 3.45 4.57
CA SER A 31 -4.21 4.60 3.67
C SER A 31 -2.90 5.27 3.30
N ARG A 32 -2.02 5.52 4.29
CA ARG A 32 -0.67 6.07 4.03
C ARG A 32 0.16 5.16 3.15
N ALA A 33 0.16 3.86 3.44
CA ALA A 33 0.92 2.89 2.66
C ALA A 33 0.41 2.81 1.21
N LYS A 34 -0.91 2.89 0.98
CA LYS A 34 -1.49 2.97 -0.37
C LYS A 34 -0.99 4.20 -1.13
N LYS A 35 -1.04 5.39 -0.51
CA LYS A 35 -0.56 6.64 -1.13
C LYS A 35 0.92 6.58 -1.51
N GLU A 36 1.77 6.02 -0.64
CA GLU A 36 3.18 5.86 -0.95
C GLU A 36 3.41 4.86 -2.09
N LEU A 37 2.60 3.80 -2.18
CA LEU A 37 2.65 2.87 -3.30
C LEU A 37 2.24 3.55 -4.61
N GLU A 38 1.19 4.36 -4.60
CA GLU A 38 0.72 5.14 -5.76
C GLU A 38 1.79 6.11 -6.24
N LYS A 39 2.49 6.81 -5.33
CA LYS A 39 3.63 7.68 -5.69
C LYS A 39 4.76 6.91 -6.35
N LYS A 40 5.16 5.76 -5.78
CA LYS A 40 6.21 4.92 -6.35
C LYS A 40 5.81 4.36 -7.71
N LEU A 41 4.55 3.98 -7.88
CA LEU A 41 4.02 3.49 -9.15
C LEU A 41 4.01 4.61 -10.20
N ALA A 42 3.63 5.83 -9.83
CA ALA A 42 3.68 6.99 -10.72
C ALA A 42 5.13 7.30 -11.14
N ALA A 43 6.08 7.28 -10.21
CA ALA A 43 7.50 7.46 -10.52
C ALA A 43 8.03 6.34 -11.44
N TRP A 44 7.64 5.09 -11.19
CA TRP A 44 8.06 3.96 -12.04
C TRP A 44 7.47 4.05 -13.45
N LYS A 45 6.19 4.43 -13.59
CA LYS A 45 5.57 4.70 -14.89
C LYS A 45 6.28 5.84 -15.62
N PHE A 46 6.59 6.93 -14.92
CA PHE A 46 7.33 8.05 -15.49
C PHE A 46 8.71 7.63 -16.02
N LEU A 47 9.46 6.83 -15.26
CA LEU A 47 10.76 6.30 -15.69
C LEU A 47 10.62 5.40 -16.93
N LYS A 48 9.60 4.55 -16.98
CA LYS A 48 9.32 3.69 -18.13
C LYS A 48 8.91 4.47 -19.38
N ASP A 49 8.09 5.52 -19.22
CA ASP A 49 7.69 6.42 -20.32
C ASP A 49 8.88 7.23 -20.87
N GLY A 50 9.82 7.64 -20.01
CA GLY A 50 11.06 8.31 -20.44
C GLY A 50 12.00 7.38 -21.21
N GLN A 51 12.02 6.09 -20.88
CA GLN A 51 12.84 5.08 -21.56
C GLN A 51 12.29 4.71 -22.96
N ASN A 52 10.98 4.84 -23.18
CA ASN A 52 10.32 4.54 -24.46
C ASN A 52 10.32 5.70 -25.48
N ARG A 53 10.83 6.88 -25.12
CA ARG A 53 10.92 8.06 -26.01
C ARG A 53 12.34 8.33 -26.52
N GLY A 54 13.29 7.49 -26.15
CA GLY A 54 14.70 7.60 -26.54
C GLY A 54 15.18 6.37 -27.31
N ASP A 55 14.38 5.88 -28.26
CA ASP A 55 14.78 4.93 -29.31
C ASP A 55 14.28 5.45 -30.66
#